data_AF-A0A3N5S4P7-F1
#
_entry.id   AF-A0A3N5S4P7-F1
#
_cell.length_a   1.000
_cell.length_b   1.000
_cell.length_c   1.000
_cell.angle_alpha   90.00
_cell.angle_beta   90.00
_cell.angle_gamma   90.00
#
_symmetry.space_group_name_H-M   'P 1'
#
loop_
_entity.id
_entity.type
_entity.pdbx_description
1 polymer ?
#
loop_
_entity_poly.entity_id
_entity_poly.type
_entity_poly.pdbx_seq_one_letter_code
_entity_poly.pdbx_strand_id
1 'polypeptide(L)'
;DALDVEKEDPAVRERYGKGSPKHQGDGAPLWNDQLLMARRLVEAGVRCVTVAYGFWDTHGNNFAHLKGNLPVFDQGIAALVQDLSERGLERDVTVVVWGEFGRTPKINKDAGRDHWARVNGALIAGGGLRTGQVIGSTDGLADSAKDRPIHYLDVLATLYQTLGIDPRELVRDLQDRPIPVLPSSTQVIRELV
;
A
#
# COMPACT_ATOMS: atom_id res chain seq x y z
N ASP A 1 -14.31 -19.46 -5.50
CA ASP A 1 -13.09 -20.14 -5.99
C ASP A 1 -11.82 -19.35 -5.65
N ALA A 2 -11.68 -18.11 -6.15
CA ALA A 2 -10.48 -17.28 -5.90
C ALA A 2 -10.15 -17.03 -4.42
N LEU A 3 -11.16 -16.94 -3.54
CA LEU A 3 -10.98 -16.76 -2.08
C LEU A 3 -10.48 -18.01 -1.34
N ASP A 4 -10.53 -19.19 -1.98
CA ASP A 4 -10.09 -20.43 -1.35
C ASP A 4 -8.59 -20.62 -1.59
N VAL A 5 -7.79 -20.17 -0.62
CA VAL A 5 -6.32 -20.26 -0.66
C VAL A 5 -5.80 -21.68 -0.49
N GLU A 6 -6.61 -22.61 0.04
CA GLU A 6 -6.23 -24.03 0.19
C GLU A 6 -6.04 -24.72 -1.17
N LYS A 7 -6.47 -24.07 -2.27
CA LYS A 7 -6.26 -24.55 -3.65
C LYS A 7 -4.89 -24.20 -4.22
N GLU A 8 -4.10 -23.40 -3.52
CA GLU A 8 -2.72 -23.11 -3.91
C GLU A 8 -1.77 -24.24 -3.49
N ASP A 9 -0.65 -24.36 -4.20
CA ASP A 9 0.43 -25.21 -3.76
C ASP A 9 0.84 -24.84 -2.32
N PRO A 10 0.94 -25.81 -1.39
CA PRO A 10 1.39 -25.54 -0.03
C PRO A 10 2.70 -24.75 0.06
N ALA A 11 3.63 -24.91 -0.89
CA ALA A 11 4.87 -24.16 -0.94
C ALA A 11 4.65 -22.67 -1.25
N VAL A 12 3.66 -22.34 -2.09
CA VAL A 12 3.26 -20.94 -2.34
C VAL A 12 2.69 -20.33 -1.08
N ARG A 13 1.80 -21.04 -0.38
CA ARG A 13 1.25 -20.56 0.90
C ARG A 13 2.33 -20.36 1.96
N GLU A 14 3.27 -21.29 2.06
CA GLU A 14 4.37 -21.20 3.02
C GLU A 14 5.28 -20.00 2.73
N ARG A 15 5.55 -19.70 1.45
CA ARG A 15 6.31 -18.51 1.04
C ARG A 15 5.66 -17.22 1.53
N TYR A 16 4.34 -17.06 1.35
CA TYR A 16 3.62 -15.91 1.89
C TYR A 16 3.66 -15.88 3.42
N GLY A 17 3.79 -17.03 4.07
CA GLY A 17 3.52 -17.18 5.48
C GLY A 17 2.03 -17.07 5.77
N LYS A 18 1.60 -17.49 6.97
CA LYS A 18 0.17 -17.47 7.33
C LYS A 18 -0.20 -16.21 8.11
N GLY A 19 0.56 -15.87 9.14
CA GLY A 19 0.13 -14.85 10.11
C GLY A 19 -1.09 -15.33 10.91
N SER A 20 -2.05 -14.45 11.19
CA SER A 20 -3.26 -14.78 11.96
C SER A 20 -4.49 -14.01 11.46
N PRO A 21 -5.65 -14.67 11.26
CA PRO A 21 -6.92 -14.01 10.90
C PRO A 21 -7.56 -13.23 12.06
N LYS A 22 -6.94 -13.26 13.26
CA LYS A 22 -7.45 -12.53 14.42
C LYS A 22 -7.12 -11.05 14.29
N HIS A 23 -8.11 -10.21 14.54
CA HIS A 23 -7.94 -8.76 14.62
C HIS A 23 -6.98 -8.40 15.77
N GLN A 24 -6.19 -7.35 15.56
CA GLN A 24 -5.24 -6.85 16.55
C GLN A 24 -5.80 -5.58 17.18
N GLY A 25 -6.52 -5.71 18.29
CA GLY A 25 -7.25 -4.59 18.88
C GLY A 25 -8.38 -4.14 17.96
N ASP A 26 -8.41 -2.84 17.65
CA ASP A 26 -9.24 -2.21 16.61
C ASP A 26 -8.58 -2.23 15.22
N GLY A 27 -7.37 -2.77 15.09
CA GLY A 27 -6.68 -2.98 13.82
C GLY A 27 -7.09 -4.25 13.08
N ALA A 28 -6.72 -4.30 11.80
CA ALA A 28 -6.97 -5.45 10.95
C ALA A 28 -6.10 -6.67 11.35
N PRO A 29 -6.46 -7.87 10.89
CA PRO A 29 -5.62 -9.05 11.08
C PRO A 29 -4.24 -8.90 10.43
N LEU A 30 -3.23 -9.49 11.05
CA LEU A 30 -1.90 -9.67 10.45
C LEU A 30 -1.90 -11.00 9.68
N TRP A 31 -2.67 -11.06 8.58
CA TRP A 31 -3.03 -12.32 7.90
C TRP A 31 -2.57 -12.33 6.44
N ASN A 32 -1.53 -13.10 6.15
CA ASN A 32 -0.89 -13.09 4.83
C ASN A 32 -1.68 -13.85 3.77
N ASP A 33 -2.61 -14.74 4.14
CA ASP A 33 -3.54 -15.33 3.18
C ASP A 33 -4.39 -14.25 2.49
N GLN A 34 -4.60 -13.07 3.10
CA GLN A 34 -5.31 -11.96 2.44
C GLN A 34 -4.55 -11.42 1.23
N LEU A 35 -3.23 -11.41 1.29
CA LEU A 35 -2.37 -11.00 0.18
C LEU A 35 -2.41 -12.06 -0.94
N LEU A 36 -2.38 -13.34 -0.55
CA LEU A 36 -2.53 -14.45 -1.49
C LEU A 36 -3.91 -14.47 -2.16
N MET A 37 -4.98 -14.22 -1.39
CA MET A 37 -6.33 -14.04 -1.92
C MET A 37 -6.37 -12.86 -2.89
N ALA A 38 -5.71 -11.74 -2.57
CA ALA A 38 -5.66 -10.59 -3.47
C ALA A 38 -5.03 -10.93 -4.82
N ARG A 39 -3.91 -11.66 -4.83
CA ARG A 39 -3.31 -12.17 -6.07
C ARG A 39 -4.28 -13.06 -6.85
N ARG A 40 -4.93 -14.03 -6.19
CA ARG A 40 -5.91 -14.94 -6.84
C ARG A 40 -7.13 -14.20 -7.39
N LEU A 41 -7.60 -13.16 -6.69
CA LEU A 41 -8.69 -12.31 -7.17
C LEU A 41 -8.30 -11.55 -8.44
N VAL A 42 -7.07 -11.02 -8.48
CA VAL A 42 -6.53 -10.36 -9.67
C VAL A 42 -6.45 -11.32 -10.85
N GLU A 43 -5.94 -12.54 -10.66
CA GLU A 43 -5.94 -13.57 -11.72
C GLU A 43 -7.35 -13.97 -12.18
N ALA A 44 -8.33 -13.92 -11.27
CA ALA A 44 -9.73 -14.14 -11.61
C ALA A 44 -10.41 -12.94 -12.30
N GLY A 45 -9.67 -11.85 -12.56
CA GLY A 45 -10.13 -10.68 -13.31
C GLY A 45 -10.67 -9.52 -12.45
N VAL A 46 -10.51 -9.57 -11.13
CA VAL A 46 -10.87 -8.44 -10.25
C VAL A 46 -9.93 -7.27 -10.50
N ARG A 47 -10.50 -6.09 -10.77
CA ARG A 47 -9.75 -4.90 -11.20
C ARG A 47 -9.13 -4.08 -10.07
N CYS A 48 -9.66 -4.19 -8.86
CA CYS A 48 -9.15 -3.50 -7.68
C CYS A 48 -9.42 -4.35 -6.45
N VAL A 49 -8.40 -4.57 -5.63
CA VAL A 49 -8.49 -5.28 -4.37
C VAL A 49 -7.89 -4.40 -3.28
N THR A 50 -8.64 -4.18 -2.20
CA THR A 50 -8.16 -3.47 -1.01
C THR A 50 -7.95 -4.46 0.11
N VAL A 51 -6.80 -4.40 0.76
CA VAL A 51 -6.47 -5.24 1.92
C VAL A 51 -6.20 -4.33 3.11
N ALA A 52 -7.02 -4.45 4.15
CA ALA A 52 -6.71 -3.88 5.46
C ALA A 52 -5.82 -4.87 6.21
N TYR A 53 -4.67 -4.42 6.70
CA TYR A 53 -3.64 -5.33 7.19
C TYR A 53 -3.02 -4.82 8.48
N GLY A 54 -3.03 -5.64 9.54
CA GLY A 54 -2.34 -5.39 10.80
C GLY A 54 -2.85 -4.20 11.63
N PHE A 55 -2.17 -3.97 12.76
CA PHE A 55 -2.34 -2.81 13.62
C PHE A 55 -1.05 -1.97 13.63
N TRP A 56 -1.17 -0.69 13.27
CA TRP A 56 -0.03 0.23 13.11
C TRP A 56 -0.17 1.52 13.93
N ASP A 57 -1.25 1.67 14.70
CA ASP A 57 -1.56 2.85 15.52
C ASP A 57 -0.94 2.77 16.93
N THR A 58 0.37 2.59 16.97
CA THR A 58 1.12 2.25 18.19
C THR A 58 1.53 3.47 19.02
N HIS A 59 0.59 3.95 19.84
CA HIS A 59 0.83 5.01 20.83
C HIS A 59 1.64 4.58 22.07
N GLY A 60 1.92 3.29 22.22
CA GLY A 60 2.79 2.75 23.26
C GLY A 60 3.42 1.43 22.85
N ASN A 61 4.52 1.04 23.51
CA ASN A 61 5.24 -0.22 23.28
C ASN A 61 5.53 -0.52 21.79
N ASN A 62 5.79 0.52 20.99
CA ASN A 62 5.88 0.43 19.54
C ASN A 62 6.96 -0.55 19.08
N PHE A 63 8.11 -0.57 19.74
CA PHE A 63 9.25 -1.40 19.34
C PHE A 63 8.98 -2.89 19.46
N ALA A 64 8.37 -3.33 20.57
CA ALA A 64 8.03 -4.74 20.74
C ALA A 64 6.93 -5.17 19.76
N HIS A 65 5.92 -4.31 19.58
CA HIS A 65 4.84 -4.55 18.62
C HIS A 65 5.37 -4.70 17.19
N LEU A 66 6.15 -3.74 16.71
CA LEU A 66 6.70 -3.77 15.35
C LEU A 66 7.73 -4.88 15.14
N LYS A 67 8.45 -5.31 16.19
CA LYS A 67 9.36 -6.48 16.09
C LYS A 67 8.61 -7.78 15.78
N GLY A 68 7.34 -7.90 16.20
CA GLY A 68 6.48 -9.02 15.83
C GLY A 68 5.79 -8.83 14.47
N ASN A 69 5.32 -7.62 14.18
CA ASN A 69 4.50 -7.36 12.99
C ASN A 69 5.32 -7.20 11.69
N LEU A 70 6.45 -6.49 11.74
CA LEU A 70 7.23 -6.17 10.54
C LEU A 70 7.72 -7.41 9.78
N PRO A 71 8.24 -8.49 10.42
CA PRO A 71 8.69 -9.67 9.70
C PRO A 71 7.57 -10.38 8.94
N VAL A 72 6.37 -10.47 9.53
CA VAL A 72 5.21 -11.12 8.90
C VAL A 72 4.73 -10.30 7.70
N PHE A 73 4.68 -8.97 7.88
CA PHE A 73 4.33 -8.04 6.81
C PHE A 73 5.33 -8.09 5.65
N ASP A 74 6.63 -8.01 5.96
CA ASP A 74 7.72 -8.03 4.99
C ASP A 74 7.69 -9.31 4.15
N GLN A 75 7.56 -10.47 4.80
CA GLN A 75 7.43 -11.77 4.12
C GLN A 75 6.23 -11.78 3.17
N GLY A 76 5.06 -11.32 3.63
CA GLY A 76 3.84 -11.34 2.84
C GLY A 76 3.89 -10.41 1.61
N ILE A 77 4.40 -9.19 1.78
CA ILE A 77 4.53 -8.22 0.69
C ILE A 77 5.59 -8.67 -0.31
N ALA A 78 6.75 -9.14 0.17
CA ALA A 78 7.80 -9.67 -0.70
C ALA A 78 7.29 -10.85 -1.54
N ALA A 79 6.57 -11.79 -0.91
CA ALA A 79 5.96 -12.91 -1.60
C ALA A 79 4.94 -12.46 -2.65
N LEU A 80 4.08 -11.48 -2.35
CA LEU A 80 3.11 -10.94 -3.30
C LEU A 80 3.80 -10.34 -4.54
N VAL A 81 4.79 -9.46 -4.34
CA VAL A 81 5.50 -8.80 -5.44
C VAL A 81 6.24 -9.83 -6.30
N GLN A 82 6.90 -10.80 -5.66
CA GLN A 82 7.59 -11.87 -6.37
C GLN A 82 6.61 -12.76 -7.16
N ASP A 83 5.50 -13.18 -6.54
CA ASP A 83 4.51 -14.07 -7.15
C ASP A 83 3.82 -13.39 -8.35
N LEU A 84 3.54 -12.08 -8.28
CA LEU A 84 3.06 -11.32 -9.44
C LEU A 84 4.07 -11.34 -10.60
N SER A 85 5.37 -11.17 -10.31
CA SER A 85 6.41 -11.23 -11.34
C SER A 85 6.60 -12.62 -11.93
N GLU A 86 6.59 -13.67 -11.12
CA GLU A 86 6.72 -15.06 -11.59
C GLU A 86 5.55 -15.47 -12.50
N ARG A 87 4.40 -14.82 -12.34
CA ARG A 87 3.19 -15.05 -13.15
C ARG A 87 3.09 -14.14 -14.37
N GLY A 88 4.07 -13.25 -14.59
CA GLY A 88 4.05 -12.28 -15.69
C GLY A 88 3.02 -11.16 -15.53
N LEU A 89 2.56 -10.90 -14.30
CA LEU A 89 1.55 -9.89 -13.97
C LEU A 89 2.18 -8.55 -13.53
N GLU A 90 3.50 -8.46 -13.44
CA GLU A 90 4.20 -7.26 -12.97
C GLU A 90 4.01 -6.04 -13.87
N ARG A 91 3.62 -6.26 -15.14
CA ARG A 91 3.28 -5.19 -16.09
C ARG A 91 1.85 -4.72 -15.96
N ASP A 92 0.95 -5.57 -15.48
CA ASP A 92 -0.50 -5.32 -15.46
C ASP A 92 -1.05 -4.93 -14.09
N VAL A 93 -0.33 -5.28 -13.00
CA VAL A 93 -0.81 -5.13 -11.63
C VAL A 93 0.08 -4.19 -10.85
N THR A 94 -0.46 -3.05 -10.42
CA THR A 94 0.21 -2.16 -9.47
C THR A 94 -0.16 -2.54 -8.04
N VAL A 95 0.85 -2.78 -7.20
CA VAL A 95 0.71 -2.93 -5.75
C VAL A 95 1.07 -1.60 -5.10
N VAL A 96 0.17 -1.07 -4.26
CA VAL A 96 0.41 0.13 -3.46
C VAL A 96 0.18 -0.20 -2.00
N VAL A 97 1.17 0.12 -1.16
CA VAL A 97 1.12 -0.13 0.28
C VAL A 97 1.45 1.16 1.02
N TRP A 98 0.52 1.66 1.80
CA TRP A 98 0.66 2.86 2.62
C TRP A 98 -0.29 2.84 3.81
N GLY A 99 -0.13 3.80 4.72
CA GLY A 99 -1.13 4.11 5.75
C GLY A 99 -1.81 5.47 5.49
N GLU A 100 -2.76 5.83 6.35
CA GLU A 100 -3.50 7.11 6.25
C GLU A 100 -2.65 8.34 6.62
N PHE A 101 -1.69 8.17 7.53
CA PHE A 101 -0.77 9.20 7.99
C PHE A 101 0.50 8.56 8.57
N GLY A 102 1.54 9.37 8.79
CA GLY A 102 2.80 8.92 9.36
C GLY A 102 2.79 8.91 10.89
N ARG A 103 3.98 8.69 11.47
CA ARG A 103 4.20 8.60 12.91
C ARG A 103 5.24 9.62 13.36
N THR A 104 5.04 10.20 14.54
CA THR A 104 5.96 11.23 15.05
C THR A 104 7.39 10.72 15.02
N PRO A 105 8.38 11.52 14.56
CA PRO A 105 9.78 11.12 14.63
C PRO A 105 10.28 11.00 16.07
N LYS A 106 9.70 11.80 16.98
CA LYS A 106 9.93 11.74 18.42
C LYS A 106 9.13 10.60 19.05
N ILE A 107 9.80 9.79 19.86
CA ILE A 107 9.19 8.73 20.68
C ILE A 107 8.54 9.38 21.90
N ASN A 108 7.30 8.99 22.21
CA ASN A 108 6.57 9.50 23.37
C ASN A 108 7.00 8.78 24.67
N LYS A 109 6.44 9.20 25.82
CA LYS A 109 6.81 8.66 27.14
C LYS A 109 6.50 7.16 27.31
N ASP A 110 5.58 6.62 26.51
CA ASP A 110 5.08 5.25 26.58
C ASP A 110 5.79 4.32 25.57
N ALA A 111 6.94 4.76 25.06
CA ALA A 111 7.71 4.09 23.99
C ALA A 111 6.89 3.90 22.69
N GLY A 112 5.92 4.77 22.44
CA GLY A 112 5.11 4.83 21.23
C GLY A 112 5.48 5.98 20.30
N ARG A 113 4.70 6.12 19.23
CA ARG A 113 4.73 7.27 18.31
C ARG A 113 3.32 7.75 18.02
N ASP A 114 3.11 9.06 18.06
CA ASP A 114 1.79 9.66 17.89
C ASP A 114 1.48 9.95 16.41
N HIS A 115 0.26 10.43 16.14
CA HIS A 115 -0.20 10.74 14.78
C HIS A 115 0.63 11.86 14.16
N TRP A 116 0.97 11.70 12.88
CA TRP A 116 1.82 12.65 12.18
C TRP A 116 1.40 12.89 10.73
N ALA A 117 0.63 13.95 10.51
CA ALA A 117 0.09 14.29 9.20
C ALA A 117 1.13 14.90 8.23
N ARG A 118 2.29 15.35 8.74
CA ARG A 118 3.26 16.11 7.94
C ARG A 118 4.01 15.28 6.91
N VAL A 119 4.24 13.99 7.18
CA VAL A 119 4.99 13.13 6.29
C VAL A 119 4.64 11.66 6.53
N ASN A 120 4.57 10.88 5.45
CA ASN A 120 4.41 9.44 5.45
C ASN A 120 5.20 8.83 4.28
N GLY A 121 5.26 7.50 4.20
CA GLY A 121 5.83 6.75 3.08
C GLY A 121 4.81 5.87 2.38
N ALA A 122 5.14 5.46 1.15
CA ALA A 122 4.41 4.47 0.38
C ALA A 122 5.39 3.53 -0.31
N LEU A 123 5.02 2.26 -0.43
CA LEU A 123 5.67 1.27 -1.28
C LEU A 123 4.82 1.08 -2.53
N ILE A 124 5.45 1.14 -3.70
CA ILE A 124 4.79 0.93 -4.99
C ILE A 124 5.59 -0.11 -5.79
N ALA A 125 4.91 -1.13 -6.32
CA ALA A 125 5.50 -2.17 -7.15
C ALA A 125 4.60 -2.52 -8.35
N GLY A 126 5.18 -3.04 -9.43
CA GLY A 126 4.44 -3.50 -10.61
C GLY A 126 3.79 -2.39 -11.46
N GLY A 127 2.75 -2.75 -12.22
CA GLY A 127 2.00 -1.87 -13.12
C GLY A 127 2.79 -1.30 -14.29
N GLY A 128 3.92 -1.94 -14.64
CA GLY A 128 4.84 -1.43 -15.66
C GLY A 128 5.57 -0.14 -15.28
N LEU A 129 5.40 0.34 -14.05
CA LEU A 129 6.08 1.52 -13.52
C LEU A 129 7.59 1.27 -13.39
N ARG A 130 8.38 2.34 -13.47
CA ARG A 130 9.82 2.31 -13.16
C ARG A 130 10.02 2.20 -11.64
N THR A 131 10.01 0.99 -11.11
CA THR A 131 10.21 0.72 -9.66
C THR A 131 11.70 0.50 -9.33
N GLY A 132 12.03 0.10 -8.10
CA GLY A 132 13.42 -0.14 -7.67
C GLY A 132 14.21 1.13 -7.31
N GLN A 133 13.50 2.18 -6.91
CA GLN A 133 14.06 3.49 -6.56
C GLN A 133 13.40 4.06 -5.31
N VAL A 134 14.08 5.02 -4.67
CA VAL A 134 13.53 5.84 -3.58
C VAL A 134 13.22 7.21 -4.15
N ILE A 135 11.98 7.67 -4.02
CA ILE A 135 11.52 8.96 -4.53
C ILE A 135 11.13 9.85 -3.34
N GLY A 136 11.72 11.04 -3.27
CA GLY A 136 11.53 11.97 -2.17
C GLY A 136 12.50 11.72 -1.00
N SER A 137 12.45 12.62 -0.02
CA SER A 137 13.23 12.51 1.22
C SER A 137 12.59 13.35 2.32
N THR A 138 12.95 13.07 3.56
CA THR A 138 12.58 13.89 4.72
C THR A 138 13.73 14.81 5.14
N ASP A 139 13.44 15.77 6.00
CA ASP A 139 14.50 16.46 6.75
C ASP A 139 15.30 15.47 7.65
N GLY A 140 16.38 15.97 8.25
CA GLY A 140 17.27 15.15 9.09
C GLY A 140 16.62 14.60 10.37
N LEU A 141 15.43 15.05 10.72
CA LEU A 141 14.65 14.57 11.86
C LEU A 141 13.51 13.64 11.44
N ALA A 142 13.27 13.45 10.14
CA ALA A 142 12.08 12.81 9.61
C ALA A 142 10.76 13.49 10.03
N ASP A 143 10.79 14.81 10.24
CA ASP A 143 9.62 15.60 10.66
C ASP A 143 8.74 16.00 9.46
N SER A 144 9.37 16.37 8.36
CA SER A 144 8.69 16.87 7.17
C SER A 144 9.37 16.40 5.88
N ALA A 145 8.62 16.40 4.78
CA ALA A 145 9.19 16.22 3.45
C ALA A 145 10.14 17.38 3.14
N LYS A 146 11.37 17.08 2.72
CA LYS A 146 12.41 18.08 2.52
C LYS A 146 12.20 18.87 1.22
N ASP A 147 12.26 18.16 0.09
CA ASP A 147 12.22 18.74 -1.24
C ASP A 147 11.11 18.07 -2.06
N ARG A 148 10.18 18.86 -2.61
CA ARG A 148 9.05 18.42 -3.44
C ARG A 148 8.22 17.30 -2.80
N PRO A 149 7.30 17.63 -1.87
CA PRO A 149 6.41 16.62 -1.30
C PRO A 149 5.58 15.96 -2.38
N ILE A 150 5.43 14.64 -2.28
CA ILE A 150 4.50 13.86 -3.09
C ILE A 150 3.25 13.66 -2.24
N HIS A 151 2.10 13.99 -2.79
CA HIS A 151 0.82 13.82 -2.11
C HIS A 151 0.16 12.50 -2.53
N TYR A 152 -0.74 11.97 -1.70
CA TYR A 152 -1.51 10.76 -2.03
C TYR A 152 -2.22 10.87 -3.39
N LEU A 153 -2.72 12.07 -3.70
CA LEU A 153 -3.39 12.34 -4.96
C LEU A 153 -2.44 12.30 -6.18
N ASP A 154 -1.14 12.52 -5.99
CA ASP A 154 -0.13 12.39 -7.06
C ASP A 154 0.14 10.92 -7.38
N VAL A 155 0.10 10.06 -6.36
CA VAL A 155 0.14 8.61 -6.56
C VAL A 155 -1.12 8.16 -7.29
N LEU A 156 -2.32 8.61 -6.87
CA LEU A 156 -3.55 8.28 -7.59
C LEU A 156 -3.54 8.75 -9.04
N ALA A 157 -3.04 9.97 -9.32
CA ALA A 157 -2.89 10.47 -10.68
C ALA A 157 -1.98 9.57 -11.53
N THR A 158 -0.88 9.09 -10.93
CA THR A 158 0.05 8.15 -11.57
C THR A 158 -0.63 6.80 -11.87
N LEU A 159 -1.41 6.26 -10.92
CA LEU A 159 -2.16 5.01 -11.11
C LEU A 159 -3.24 5.14 -12.19
N TYR A 160 -3.99 6.26 -12.21
CA TYR A 160 -5.02 6.49 -13.21
C TYR A 160 -4.43 6.55 -14.61
N GLN A 161 -3.29 7.20 -14.77
CA GLN A 161 -2.58 7.18 -16.05
C GLN A 161 -2.20 5.75 -16.48
N THR A 162 -1.71 4.90 -15.56
CA THR A 162 -1.40 3.49 -15.89
C THR A 162 -2.65 2.67 -16.22
N LEU A 163 -3.80 3.03 -15.67
CA LEU A 163 -5.09 2.39 -15.94
C LEU A 163 -5.75 2.93 -17.23
N GLY A 164 -5.15 3.91 -17.91
CA GLY A 164 -5.73 4.58 -19.08
C GLY A 164 -6.88 5.53 -18.75
N ILE A 165 -7.00 5.95 -17.49
CA ILE A 165 -7.97 6.94 -17.01
C ILE A 165 -7.29 8.31 -17.03
N ASP A 166 -7.87 9.30 -17.70
CA ASP A 166 -7.35 10.67 -17.65
C ASP A 166 -7.63 11.26 -16.24
N PRO A 167 -6.59 11.61 -15.45
CA PRO A 167 -6.79 12.23 -14.14
C PRO A 167 -7.58 13.55 -14.18
N ARG A 168 -7.68 14.17 -15.37
CA ARG A 168 -8.40 15.43 -15.62
C ARG A 168 -9.79 15.23 -16.20
N GLU A 169 -10.22 13.98 -16.42
CA GLU A 169 -11.57 13.66 -16.85
C GLU A 169 -12.60 14.20 -15.86
N LEU A 170 -13.75 14.60 -16.38
CA LEU A 170 -14.88 15.08 -15.58
C LEU A 170 -15.90 13.95 -15.45
N VAL A 171 -16.23 13.56 -14.23
CA VAL A 171 -17.36 12.68 -13.94
C VAL A 171 -18.54 13.52 -13.46
N ARG A 172 -19.75 13.02 -13.67
CA ARG A 172 -20.99 13.73 -13.29
C ARG A 172 -21.52 13.13 -12.00
N ASP A 173 -21.84 13.99 -11.03
CA ASP A 173 -22.50 13.57 -9.79
C ASP A 173 -24.00 13.28 -10.01
N LEU A 174 -24.72 12.95 -8.93
CA LEU A 174 -26.16 12.64 -9.00
C LEU A 174 -27.03 13.84 -9.43
N GLN A 175 -26.48 15.05 -9.41
CA GLN A 175 -27.12 16.29 -9.84
C GLN A 175 -26.60 16.76 -11.19
N ASP A 176 -25.90 15.89 -11.93
CA ASP A 176 -25.31 16.16 -13.23
C ASP A 176 -24.22 17.26 -13.21
N ARG A 177 -23.63 17.56 -12.05
CA ARG A 177 -22.54 18.53 -11.97
C ARG A 177 -21.23 17.87 -12.38
N PRO A 178 -20.48 18.46 -13.33
CA PRO A 178 -19.16 17.94 -13.68
C PRO A 178 -18.18 18.21 -12.54
N ILE A 179 -17.58 17.16 -12.02
CA ILE A 179 -16.51 17.18 -11.03
C ILE A 179 -15.29 16.48 -11.61
N PRO A 180 -14.09 17.05 -11.48
CA PRO A 180 -12.89 16.39 -11.97
C PRO A 180 -12.62 15.13 -11.15
N VAL A 181 -12.16 14.07 -11.82
CA VAL A 181 -11.78 12.80 -11.19
C VAL A 181 -10.72 13.03 -10.11
N LEU A 182 -9.74 13.92 -10.39
CA LEU A 182 -8.80 14.41 -9.39
C LEU A 182 -8.66 15.95 -9.47
N PRO A 183 -8.31 16.63 -8.35
CA PRO A 183 -8.06 18.07 -8.37
C PRO A 183 -7.00 18.48 -9.41
N SER A 184 -7.16 19.66 -10.01
CA SER A 184 -6.24 20.14 -11.06
C SER A 184 -4.80 20.41 -10.58
N SER A 185 -4.56 20.40 -9.27
CA SER A 185 -3.25 20.53 -8.65
C SER A 185 -2.44 19.22 -8.65
N THR A 186 -3.06 18.07 -8.94
CA THR A 186 -2.37 16.77 -8.92
C THR A 186 -1.36 16.65 -10.04
N GLN A 187 -0.24 16.01 -9.73
CA GLN A 187 0.85 15.77 -10.65
C GLN A 187 1.17 14.28 -10.72
N VAL A 188 1.46 13.80 -11.93
CA VAL A 188 2.02 12.46 -12.09
C VAL A 188 3.44 12.45 -11.54
N ILE A 189 3.80 11.38 -10.84
CA ILE A 189 5.14 11.16 -10.33
C ILE A 189 6.03 10.77 -11.51
N ARG A 190 6.65 11.77 -12.14
CA ARG A 190 7.47 11.64 -13.34
C ARG A 190 8.58 10.60 -13.23
N GLU A 191 9.08 10.31 -12.02
CA GLU A 191 10.12 9.30 -11.82
C GLU A 191 9.61 7.87 -12.10
N LEU A 192 8.30 7.61 -11.92
CA LEU A 192 7.66 6.31 -12.11
C LEU A 192 7.21 6.03 -13.55
N VAL A 193 6.99 7.07 -14.38
CA VAL A 193 6.45 6.97 -15.74
C VAL A 193 7.48 7.22 -16.84
#